data_AF-A0A7S3P987-F1
#
_entry.id   AF-A0A7S3P987-F1
#
_cell.length_a   1.000
_cell.length_b   1.000
_cell.length_c   1.000
_cell.angle_alpha   90.00
_cell.angle_beta   90.00
_cell.angle_gamma   90.00
#
_symmetry.space_group_name_H-M   'P 1'
#
loop_
_entity.id
_entity.type
_entity.pdbx_description
1 polymer ?
#
loop_
_entity_poly.entity_id
_entity_poly.type
_entity_poly.pdbx_seq_one_letter_code
_entity_poly.pdbx_strand_id
1 'polypeptide(L)'
;FTSRKTYFTVSFVPGIGCFSRIATTMRGIISRANHRLYLGIVMGFFLGHVAMHGGGLPDLTLWQPQPGSRQLEDSMNNDLHDHNPSSQLRTPKLADGCHHVFLDVGANLGVHGRFLLEPDKYPKAKMAHRIFARNFGYSHSNNSSALYHNADSRDFCIFAFEPNPAHHTRHRTLSQAYAALGWRYHLIPKGVSDEESVLKFYRRGDVDKEEWGFSFIPPPSPKGNGIDGSSNGAVDPDSVVDIPVIRLARWIEDHIEGRLPADRVYGTYHDASTPKVVMKMDVEGMEYRVFPDLLYSGVLCRTLDKVFGEVHRRDVRFPLTLANGDVLRNDVEGSILWNSMMRLLKANPTCKGRWLESDDESYLHDGQPLPGRDSLRPRR
;
A
#
# COMPACT_ATOMS: atom_id res chain seq x y z
N PHE A 1 -8.33 -52.24 -49.12
CA PHE A 1 -9.48 -51.47 -48.65
C PHE A 1 -9.14 -50.99 -47.24
N THR A 2 -8.91 -49.73 -46.86
CA THR A 2 -9.15 -48.36 -47.37
C THR A 2 -8.31 -47.47 -46.42
N SER A 3 -7.21 -46.82 -46.81
CA SER A 3 -7.09 -45.44 -47.37
C SER A 3 -7.92 -44.35 -46.69
N ARG A 4 -7.22 -43.37 -46.05
CA ARG A 4 -7.40 -41.87 -46.11
C ARG A 4 -6.35 -41.26 -45.16
N LYS A 5 -5.17 -40.81 -45.62
CA LYS A 5 -4.80 -39.52 -46.27
C LYS A 5 -5.12 -38.28 -45.43
N THR A 6 -4.10 -37.77 -44.73
CA THR A 6 -4.01 -36.40 -44.23
C THR A 6 -3.31 -35.56 -45.30
N TYR A 7 -3.93 -34.45 -45.72
CA TYR A 7 -3.35 -33.51 -46.67
C TYR A 7 -2.66 -32.38 -45.91
N PHE A 8 -1.36 -32.21 -46.15
CA PHE A 8 -0.62 -30.97 -45.88
C PHE A 8 -0.70 -30.10 -47.14
N THR A 9 -1.13 -28.85 -46.98
CA THR A 9 -0.92 -27.80 -47.98
C THR A 9 0.20 -26.90 -47.50
N VAL A 10 1.30 -26.94 -48.24
CA VAL A 10 2.44 -26.03 -48.17
C VAL A 10 2.23 -24.98 -49.27
N SER A 11 2.41 -23.71 -48.94
CA SER A 11 2.66 -22.65 -49.93
C SER A 11 4.07 -22.10 -49.70
N PHE A 12 4.90 -22.26 -50.74
CA PHE A 12 6.25 -21.74 -50.96
C PHE A 12 6.07 -20.64 -52.06
N VAL A 13 6.82 -19.54 -52.22
CA VAL A 13 8.27 -19.20 -52.38
C VAL A 13 8.33 -17.64 -52.55
N PRO A 14 9.45 -16.88 -52.74
CA PRO A 14 10.89 -16.92 -52.34
C PRO A 14 11.31 -15.72 -51.44
N GLY A 15 12.39 -15.75 -50.64
CA GLY A 15 13.82 -15.68 -51.02
C GLY A 15 14.24 -14.20 -51.25
N ILE A 16 15.16 -13.56 -50.52
CA ILE A 16 16.63 -13.74 -50.35
C ILE A 16 17.01 -12.76 -49.19
N GLY A 17 17.95 -12.92 -48.26
CA GLY A 17 18.99 -13.91 -47.99
C GLY A 17 20.09 -13.28 -47.11
N CYS A 18 20.61 -14.10 -46.17
CA CYS A 18 21.94 -14.06 -45.52
C CYS A 18 22.28 -12.87 -44.58
N PHE A 19 23.04 -12.98 -43.47
CA PHE A 19 24.10 -13.90 -42.99
C PHE A 19 23.99 -14.06 -41.44
N SER A 20 23.94 -15.29 -40.89
CA SER A 20 25.02 -16.03 -40.19
C SER A 20 25.41 -15.52 -38.78
N ARG A 21 25.02 -16.24 -37.70
CA ARG A 21 25.83 -17.17 -36.85
C ARG A 21 27.07 -16.52 -36.20
N ILE A 22 27.30 -16.61 -34.89
CA ILE A 22 27.87 -17.79 -34.19
C ILE A 22 27.54 -17.75 -32.68
N ALA A 23 27.44 -18.94 -32.10
CA ALA A 23 27.08 -19.22 -30.72
C ALA A 23 28.30 -19.44 -29.78
N THR A 24 27.98 -19.37 -28.47
CA THR A 24 28.47 -20.21 -27.35
C THR A 24 29.89 -20.02 -26.74
N THR A 25 29.84 -19.70 -25.42
CA THR A 25 30.58 -20.28 -24.28
C THR A 25 32.07 -20.01 -24.09
N MET A 26 32.43 -19.35 -22.97
CA MET A 26 33.33 -19.91 -21.95
C MET A 26 33.40 -19.07 -20.66
N ARG A 27 33.55 -19.79 -19.54
CA ARG A 27 33.69 -19.32 -18.16
C ARG A 27 35.10 -18.76 -17.89
N GLY A 28 35.19 -17.81 -16.96
CA GLY A 28 36.05 -18.00 -15.78
C GLY A 28 37.32 -17.14 -15.61
N ILE A 29 37.27 -16.36 -14.51
CA ILE A 29 38.33 -16.08 -13.51
C ILE A 29 39.43 -15.05 -13.88
N ILE A 30 39.82 -14.30 -12.83
CA ILE A 30 40.97 -13.40 -12.66
C ILE A 30 40.67 -11.97 -13.14
N SER A 31 40.93 -10.87 -12.43
CA SER A 31 41.32 -10.53 -11.05
C SER A 31 41.40 -9.00 -11.04
N ARG A 32 41.10 -8.39 -9.89
CA ARG A 32 41.56 -7.09 -9.37
C ARG A 32 42.45 -6.24 -10.29
N ALA A 33 42.06 -4.98 -10.49
CA ALA A 33 42.94 -3.84 -10.21
C ALA A 33 42.23 -2.48 -10.30
N ASN A 34 42.37 -1.73 -9.21
CA ASN A 34 42.56 -0.27 -9.06
C ASN A 34 41.51 0.71 -9.62
N HIS A 35 40.79 1.44 -8.76
CA HIS A 35 41.21 2.63 -7.96
C HIS A 35 41.72 3.81 -8.80
N ARG A 36 41.00 4.94 -8.62
CA ARG A 36 41.44 6.35 -8.72
C ARG A 36 41.83 6.87 -10.10
N LEU A 37 41.00 7.77 -10.64
CA LEU A 37 41.25 9.23 -10.72
C LEU A 37 40.10 9.86 -11.50
N TYR A 38 39.53 10.95 -11.01
CA TYR A 38 39.27 12.19 -11.77
C TYR A 38 38.43 13.10 -10.87
N LEU A 39 39.15 13.87 -10.05
CA LEU A 39 38.67 15.09 -9.43
C LEU A 39 39.57 16.20 -9.98
N GLY A 40 38.96 17.25 -10.52
CA GLY A 40 39.63 18.54 -10.69
C GLY A 40 39.52 19.13 -12.10
N ILE A 41 39.33 20.45 -12.10
CA ILE A 41 39.49 21.45 -13.18
C ILE A 41 38.16 21.84 -13.85
N VAL A 42 37.69 23.11 -13.87
CA VAL A 42 38.20 24.41 -13.39
C VAL A 42 37.02 25.41 -13.41
N MET A 43 37.05 26.38 -12.48
CA MET A 43 36.24 27.61 -12.47
C MET A 43 36.64 28.59 -13.58
N GLY A 44 35.70 29.40 -14.08
CA GLY A 44 36.01 30.80 -14.44
C GLY A 44 35.20 31.42 -15.59
N PHE A 45 34.85 32.70 -15.38
CA PHE A 45 34.28 33.71 -16.30
C PHE A 45 32.74 33.65 -16.48
N PHE A 46 31.95 34.72 -16.29
CA PHE A 46 32.15 36.12 -16.66
C PHE A 46 31.48 37.13 -15.68
N LEU A 47 32.11 38.30 -15.56
CA LEU A 47 31.62 39.55 -14.98
C LEU A 47 30.90 40.39 -16.05
N GLY A 48 29.86 41.12 -15.63
CA GLY A 48 29.57 42.50 -16.05
C GLY A 48 28.33 42.74 -16.92
N HIS A 49 27.29 43.39 -16.37
CA HIS A 49 27.05 44.83 -16.57
C HIS A 49 25.82 45.32 -15.78
N VAL A 50 25.98 46.51 -15.21
CA VAL A 50 25.01 47.32 -14.46
C VAL A 50 24.24 48.22 -15.43
N ALA A 51 22.94 48.39 -15.21
CA ALA A 51 22.21 49.60 -15.63
C ALA A 51 21.06 49.89 -14.64
N MET A 52 21.01 51.16 -14.22
CA MET A 52 20.15 51.72 -13.18
C MET A 52 18.77 52.16 -13.70
N HIS A 53 17.75 52.04 -12.85
CA HIS A 53 16.64 52.97 -12.62
C HIS A 53 16.04 52.56 -11.25
N GLY A 54 15.85 53.38 -10.21
CA GLY A 54 15.52 54.80 -10.14
C GLY A 54 14.07 54.93 -9.65
N GLY A 55 13.82 54.87 -8.33
CA GLY A 55 12.49 54.97 -7.74
C GLY A 55 12.55 55.15 -6.22
N GLY A 56 11.98 56.24 -5.71
CA GLY A 56 12.26 56.81 -4.38
C GLY A 56 11.64 56.09 -3.19
N LEU A 57 12.33 56.24 -2.05
CA LEU A 57 11.87 55.94 -0.69
C LEU A 57 11.16 57.16 -0.11
N PRO A 58 10.03 57.01 0.62
CA PRO A 58 9.57 58.04 1.53
C PRO A 58 10.03 57.75 2.97
N ASP A 59 10.84 58.70 3.44
CA ASP A 59 10.78 59.40 4.73
C ASP A 59 10.43 58.64 6.02
N LEU A 60 11.44 58.52 6.88
CA LEU A 60 11.40 58.07 8.27
C LEU A 60 11.11 59.28 9.17
N THR A 61 9.83 59.55 9.45
CA THR A 61 9.45 60.48 10.51
C THR A 61 9.19 59.78 11.84
N LEU A 62 9.96 60.22 12.84
CA LEU A 62 9.78 60.04 14.28
C LEU A 62 8.31 59.89 14.71
N TRP A 63 8.00 58.75 15.32
CA TRP A 63 6.83 58.60 16.19
C TRP A 63 7.31 58.54 17.64
N GLN A 64 7.05 59.62 18.40
CA GLN A 64 7.19 59.64 19.85
C GLN A 64 5.87 59.12 20.48
N PRO A 65 5.91 58.16 21.41
CA PRO A 65 4.71 57.75 22.13
C PRO A 65 4.37 58.73 23.27
N GLN A 66 3.11 59.14 23.33
CA GLN A 66 2.55 59.90 24.45
C GLN A 66 2.42 59.02 25.71
N PRO A 67 2.66 59.57 26.92
CA PRO A 67 2.51 58.83 28.17
C PRO A 67 1.07 58.97 28.70
N GLY A 68 0.33 57.87 28.78
CA GLY A 68 -0.97 57.92 29.46
C GLY A 68 -1.88 56.73 29.27
N SER A 69 -1.58 55.60 29.92
CA SER A 69 -2.59 54.72 30.56
C SER A 69 -1.91 53.55 31.28
N ARG A 70 -1.24 53.86 32.40
CA ARG A 70 -0.98 52.87 33.46
C ARG A 70 -2.31 52.57 34.14
N GLN A 71 -2.97 51.48 33.77
CA GLN A 71 -3.98 50.74 34.57
C GLN A 71 -4.65 49.69 33.67
N LEU A 72 -3.91 48.64 33.30
CA LEU A 72 -4.45 47.38 32.75
C LEU A 72 -3.40 46.25 32.69
N GLU A 73 -2.26 46.37 33.40
CA GLU A 73 -1.22 45.33 33.45
C GLU A 73 -1.25 44.48 34.74
N ASP A 74 -2.09 44.82 35.73
CA ASP A 74 -2.16 44.11 37.01
C ASP A 74 -3.24 43.02 37.08
N SER A 75 -3.90 42.67 35.97
CA SER A 75 -4.86 41.55 35.92
C SER A 75 -4.49 40.40 34.97
N MET A 76 -3.26 40.38 34.44
CA MET A 76 -2.79 39.31 33.53
C MET A 76 -1.54 38.58 34.03
N ASN A 77 -1.21 38.68 35.33
CA ASN A 77 0.03 38.10 35.89
C ASN A 77 -0.17 37.09 37.04
N ASN A 78 -1.37 36.52 37.19
CA ASN A 78 -1.63 35.48 38.21
C ASN A 78 -1.89 34.06 37.68
N ASP A 79 -1.75 33.80 36.38
CA ASP A 79 -1.84 32.45 35.80
C ASP A 79 -0.48 31.90 35.36
N LEU A 80 0.59 32.27 36.06
CA LEU A 80 1.95 31.75 35.83
C LEU A 80 2.43 30.85 36.99
N HIS A 81 1.55 29.98 37.50
CA HIS A 81 1.98 28.83 38.29
C HIS A 81 1.10 27.62 37.98
N ASP A 82 1.69 26.70 37.22
CA ASP A 82 1.43 25.24 37.14
C ASP A 82 1.15 24.70 35.73
N HIS A 83 2.07 24.97 34.80
CA HIS A 83 2.23 24.15 33.61
C HIS A 83 3.49 23.32 33.74
N ASN A 84 3.37 22.20 34.45
CA ASN A 84 4.26 21.08 34.27
C ASN A 84 4.07 20.54 32.83
N PRO A 85 5.03 20.68 31.90
CA PRO A 85 4.86 20.25 30.50
C PRO A 85 4.88 18.72 30.34
N SER A 86 5.04 17.97 31.43
CA SER A 86 5.32 16.54 31.41
C SER A 86 4.16 15.67 31.91
N SER A 87 2.95 15.83 31.39
CA SER A 87 1.93 14.77 31.46
C SER A 87 0.72 14.96 30.52
N GLN A 88 0.89 15.46 29.31
CA GLN A 88 -0.15 15.20 28.31
C GLN A 88 -0.14 13.69 28.03
N LEU A 89 -1.12 12.97 28.59
CA LEU A 89 -1.29 11.54 28.41
C LEU A 89 -1.38 11.25 26.92
N ARG A 90 -0.34 10.63 26.36
CA ARG A 90 -0.30 10.17 24.98
C ARG A 90 -1.52 9.28 24.72
N THR A 91 -2.31 9.61 23.70
CA THR A 91 -3.42 8.77 23.28
C THR A 91 -2.90 7.41 22.80
N PRO A 92 -3.36 6.29 23.38
CA PRO A 92 -2.96 4.96 22.93
C PRO A 92 -3.30 4.74 21.46
N LYS A 93 -2.36 4.12 20.72
CA LYS A 93 -2.53 3.79 19.31
C LYS A 93 -2.82 2.30 19.14
N LEU A 94 -3.57 1.91 18.10
CA LEU A 94 -3.87 0.49 17.86
C LEU A 94 -2.62 -0.33 17.58
N ALA A 95 -1.58 0.28 16.98
CA ALA A 95 -0.31 -0.39 16.74
C ALA A 95 0.69 -0.27 17.89
N ASP A 96 0.31 0.22 19.07
CA ASP A 96 1.21 0.18 20.22
C ASP A 96 1.56 -1.26 20.60
N GLY A 97 2.84 -1.47 20.86
CA GLY A 97 3.48 -2.77 21.03
C GLY A 97 3.76 -3.52 19.72
N CYS A 98 3.43 -2.99 18.54
CA CYS A 98 3.68 -3.67 17.26
C CYS A 98 5.09 -3.36 16.74
N HIS A 99 5.95 -4.38 16.62
CA HIS A 99 7.28 -4.18 16.03
C HIS A 99 7.16 -3.98 14.51
N HIS A 100 6.62 -4.96 13.80
CA HIS A 100 6.26 -4.84 12.39
C HIS A 100 4.76 -4.68 12.20
N VAL A 101 4.36 -3.91 11.20
CA VAL A 101 2.95 -3.71 10.82
C VAL A 101 2.75 -4.13 9.38
N PHE A 102 1.74 -4.94 9.14
CA PHE A 102 1.20 -5.23 7.82
C PHE A 102 -0.23 -4.67 7.71
N LEU A 103 -0.45 -3.80 6.74
CA LEU A 103 -1.77 -3.28 6.40
C LEU A 103 -2.28 -4.09 5.20
N ASP A 104 -3.34 -4.88 5.41
CA ASP A 104 -3.97 -5.68 4.36
C ASP A 104 -5.23 -4.94 3.90
N VAL A 105 -5.08 -4.08 2.90
CA VAL A 105 -6.13 -3.12 2.49
C VAL A 105 -6.90 -3.69 1.31
N GLY A 106 -8.11 -4.18 1.59
CA GLY A 106 -8.83 -5.10 0.70
C GLY A 106 -8.48 -6.54 1.02
N ALA A 107 -8.64 -6.91 2.29
CA ALA A 107 -8.13 -8.18 2.80
C ALA A 107 -8.89 -9.41 2.27
N ASN A 108 -10.12 -9.23 1.76
CA ASN A 108 -11.01 -10.27 1.27
C ASN A 108 -11.18 -11.40 2.30
N LEU A 109 -10.64 -12.60 2.06
CA LEU A 109 -10.68 -13.72 2.99
C LEU A 109 -9.59 -13.69 4.08
N GLY A 110 -8.73 -12.66 4.07
CA GLY A 110 -7.61 -12.46 5.00
C GLY A 110 -6.35 -13.26 4.64
N VAL A 111 -6.26 -13.77 3.41
CA VAL A 111 -5.26 -14.77 3.02
C VAL A 111 -3.85 -14.19 2.97
N HIS A 112 -3.67 -12.93 2.55
CA HIS A 112 -2.35 -12.29 2.53
C HIS A 112 -1.78 -12.10 3.93
N GLY A 113 -2.63 -11.84 4.92
CA GLY A 113 -2.21 -11.88 6.32
C GLY A 113 -1.72 -13.28 6.76
N ARG A 114 -2.35 -14.35 6.26
CA ARG A 114 -1.91 -15.72 6.53
C ARG A 114 -0.62 -16.09 5.80
N PHE A 115 -0.37 -15.54 4.60
CA PHE A 115 0.92 -15.69 3.91
C PHE A 115 2.08 -15.18 4.78
N LEU A 116 1.84 -14.15 5.60
CA LEU A 116 2.84 -13.61 6.52
C LEU A 116 2.97 -14.44 7.80
N LEU A 117 1.85 -14.84 8.42
CA LEU A 117 1.86 -15.51 9.73
C LEU A 117 2.08 -17.03 9.66
N GLU A 118 1.70 -17.67 8.56
CA GLU A 118 1.74 -19.12 8.37
C GLU A 118 2.33 -19.51 6.99
N PRO A 119 3.49 -18.96 6.60
CA PRO A 119 3.98 -19.09 5.23
C PRO A 119 4.22 -20.53 4.75
N ASP A 120 4.52 -21.46 5.67
CA ASP A 120 4.66 -22.91 5.38
C ASP A 120 3.39 -23.50 4.74
N LYS A 121 2.21 -22.93 5.03
CA LYS A 121 0.93 -23.38 4.47
C LYS A 121 0.68 -22.83 3.06
N TYR A 122 1.45 -21.83 2.63
CA TYR A 122 1.25 -21.11 1.37
C TYR A 122 2.47 -21.12 0.45
N PRO A 123 3.10 -22.28 0.16
CA PRO A 123 4.32 -22.34 -0.64
C PRO A 123 4.21 -21.78 -2.07
N LYS A 124 3.00 -21.59 -2.60
CA LYS A 124 2.77 -20.98 -3.92
C LYS A 124 2.77 -19.44 -3.91
N ALA A 125 2.60 -18.80 -2.74
CA ALA A 125 2.54 -17.34 -2.57
C ALA A 125 3.93 -16.68 -2.66
N LYS A 126 4.69 -17.04 -3.70
CA LYS A 126 6.13 -16.75 -3.84
C LYS A 126 6.41 -15.25 -3.89
N MET A 127 5.47 -14.46 -4.41
CA MET A 127 5.69 -13.03 -4.55
C MET A 127 5.45 -12.32 -3.23
N ALA A 128 4.33 -12.61 -2.55
CA ALA A 128 4.05 -12.09 -1.21
C ALA A 128 5.19 -12.45 -0.24
N HIS A 129 5.61 -13.71 -0.25
CA HIS A 129 6.75 -14.22 0.52
C HIS A 129 8.05 -13.43 0.30
N ARG A 130 8.39 -13.16 -0.96
CA ARG A 130 9.58 -12.37 -1.30
C ARG A 130 9.47 -10.93 -0.81
N ILE A 131 8.29 -10.32 -0.96
CA ILE A 131 8.03 -8.96 -0.51
C ILE A 131 8.17 -8.88 1.01
N PHE A 132 7.54 -9.79 1.76
CA PHE A 132 7.64 -9.80 3.21
C PHE A 132 9.07 -10.02 3.70
N ALA A 133 9.79 -11.00 3.14
CA ALA A 133 11.18 -11.27 3.52
C ALA A 133 12.09 -10.06 3.32
N ARG A 134 11.98 -9.43 2.14
CA ARG A 134 12.81 -8.28 1.79
C ARG A 134 12.52 -7.07 2.68
N ASN A 135 11.26 -6.82 3.01
CA ASN A 135 10.88 -5.58 3.70
C ASN A 135 10.91 -5.71 5.22
N PHE A 136 10.57 -6.86 5.78
CA PHE A 136 10.67 -7.11 7.22
C PHE A 136 12.06 -7.62 7.64
N GLY A 137 12.96 -7.89 6.69
CA GLY A 137 14.38 -8.09 6.97
C GLY A 137 14.73 -9.44 7.57
N TYR A 138 14.02 -10.50 7.18
CA TYR A 138 14.40 -11.88 7.51
C TYR A 138 14.84 -12.63 6.25
N SER A 139 15.73 -13.62 6.44
CA SER A 139 16.26 -14.40 5.33
C SER A 139 15.21 -15.35 4.75
N HIS A 140 15.01 -15.28 3.44
CA HIS A 140 14.30 -16.31 2.68
C HIS A 140 15.33 -17.33 2.22
N SER A 141 15.26 -18.57 2.68
CA SER A 141 16.14 -19.61 2.14
C SER A 141 15.73 -19.93 0.69
N ASN A 142 16.70 -20.13 -0.19
CA ASN A 142 16.46 -20.38 -1.61
C ASN A 142 15.87 -21.78 -1.87
N ASN A 143 15.76 -22.61 -0.82
CA ASN A 143 15.21 -23.95 -0.84
C ASN A 143 13.87 -23.95 -0.11
N SER A 144 12.80 -24.21 -0.85
CA SER A 144 11.39 -24.13 -0.47
C SER A 144 10.92 -25.01 0.70
N SER A 145 11.82 -25.65 1.45
CA SER A 145 11.51 -26.52 2.60
C SER A 145 11.97 -25.96 3.95
N ALA A 146 12.72 -24.86 3.97
CA ALA A 146 13.27 -24.21 5.17
C ALA A 146 12.89 -22.71 5.17
N LEU A 147 11.62 -22.46 4.91
CA LEU A 147 11.04 -21.14 4.75
C LEU A 147 10.92 -20.50 6.15
N TYR A 148 11.53 -19.32 6.37
CA TYR A 148 11.32 -18.44 7.54
C TYR A 148 11.91 -18.84 8.90
N HIS A 149 13.13 -19.38 8.98
CA HIS A 149 13.72 -19.74 10.30
C HIS A 149 13.95 -18.57 11.27
N ASN A 150 13.85 -17.32 10.81
CA ASN A 150 14.22 -16.16 11.62
C ASN A 150 13.06 -15.18 11.90
N ALA A 151 11.91 -15.31 11.24
CA ALA A 151 10.76 -14.44 11.53
C ALA A 151 9.87 -15.07 12.61
N ASP A 152 9.34 -14.26 13.53
CA ASP A 152 8.37 -14.73 14.51
C ASP A 152 7.04 -13.98 14.37
N SER A 153 5.95 -14.73 14.21
CA SER A 153 4.60 -14.19 13.99
C SER A 153 4.12 -13.26 15.12
N ARG A 154 4.71 -13.32 16.32
CA ARG A 154 4.40 -12.42 17.45
C ARG A 154 4.87 -10.98 17.23
N ASP A 155 5.88 -10.79 16.39
CA ASP A 155 6.46 -9.46 16.12
C ASP A 155 5.62 -8.64 15.14
N PHE A 156 4.62 -9.25 14.50
CA PHE A 156 3.75 -8.61 13.51
C PHE A 156 2.40 -8.23 14.11
N CYS A 157 1.88 -7.11 13.64
CA CYS A 157 0.46 -6.76 13.72
C CYS A 157 -0.10 -6.66 12.32
N ILE A 158 -1.24 -7.29 12.09
CA ILE A 158 -1.97 -7.24 10.84
C ILE A 158 -3.25 -6.44 11.05
N PHE A 159 -3.46 -5.42 10.23
CA PHE A 159 -4.71 -4.66 10.17
C PHE A 159 -5.37 -4.93 8.83
N ALA A 160 -6.42 -5.73 8.86
CA ALA A 160 -7.15 -6.20 7.69
C ALA A 160 -8.38 -5.33 7.47
N PHE A 161 -8.36 -4.49 6.42
CA PHE A 161 -9.49 -3.67 6.02
C PHE A 161 -10.36 -4.48 5.09
N GLU A 162 -11.55 -4.85 5.57
CA GLU A 162 -12.49 -5.67 4.81
C GLU A 162 -13.92 -5.10 4.94
N PRO A 163 -14.42 -4.39 3.91
CA PRO A 163 -15.75 -3.82 3.94
C PRO A 163 -16.86 -4.86 3.80
N ASN A 164 -16.64 -5.99 3.10
CA ASN A 164 -17.68 -6.97 2.81
C ASN A 164 -18.14 -7.71 4.09
N PRO A 165 -19.40 -7.51 4.53
CA PRO A 165 -19.92 -8.18 5.71
C PRO A 165 -19.90 -9.70 5.63
N ALA A 166 -19.94 -10.28 4.41
CA ALA A 166 -19.87 -11.72 4.20
C ALA A 166 -18.56 -12.33 4.74
N HIS A 167 -17.47 -11.57 4.75
CA HIS A 167 -16.16 -12.04 5.22
C HIS A 167 -15.91 -11.75 6.71
N HIS A 168 -16.72 -10.93 7.37
CA HIS A 168 -16.45 -10.49 8.75
C HIS A 168 -16.41 -11.65 9.76
N THR A 169 -17.31 -12.63 9.63
CA THR A 169 -17.32 -13.81 10.52
C THR A 169 -16.00 -14.57 10.42
N ARG A 170 -15.50 -14.78 9.20
CA ARG A 170 -14.20 -15.42 8.96
C ARG A 170 -13.05 -14.64 9.59
N HIS A 171 -12.99 -13.33 9.36
CA HIS A 171 -11.95 -12.47 9.93
C HIS A 171 -11.95 -12.45 11.45
N ARG A 172 -13.14 -12.49 12.08
CA ARG A 172 -13.25 -12.63 13.55
C ARG A 172 -12.68 -13.98 14.02
N THR A 173 -12.98 -15.07 13.30
CA THR A 173 -12.42 -16.39 13.61
C THR A 173 -10.90 -16.41 13.45
N LEU A 174 -10.34 -15.78 12.40
CA LEU A 174 -8.89 -15.58 12.24
C LEU A 174 -8.29 -14.82 13.42
N SER A 175 -8.91 -13.68 13.78
CA SER A 175 -8.48 -12.85 14.91
C SER A 175 -8.43 -13.65 16.21
N GLN A 176 -9.46 -14.46 16.49
CA GLN A 176 -9.55 -15.30 17.69
C GLN A 176 -8.51 -16.42 17.69
N ALA A 177 -8.34 -17.13 16.56
CA ALA A 177 -7.38 -18.22 16.44
C ALA A 177 -5.94 -17.72 16.63
N TYR A 178 -5.60 -16.57 16.04
CA TYR A 178 -4.27 -15.95 16.17
C TYR A 178 -4.03 -15.35 17.54
N ALA A 179 -5.05 -14.73 18.16
CA ALA A 179 -4.94 -14.26 19.54
C ALA A 179 -4.62 -15.40 20.51
N ALA A 180 -5.17 -16.61 20.29
CA ALA A 180 -4.85 -17.78 21.11
C ALA A 180 -3.39 -18.26 21.00
N LEU A 181 -2.65 -17.82 19.96
CA LEU A 181 -1.21 -18.04 19.79
C LEU A 181 -0.36 -16.85 20.25
N GLY A 182 -0.99 -15.77 20.73
CA GLY A 182 -0.31 -14.50 21.01
C GLY A 182 0.05 -13.69 19.77
N TRP A 183 -0.55 -13.99 18.62
CA TRP A 183 -0.38 -13.23 17.37
C TRP A 183 -1.47 -12.18 17.24
N ARG A 184 -1.19 -11.10 16.49
CA ARG A 184 -2.07 -9.92 16.43
C ARG A 184 -2.62 -9.71 15.04
N TYR A 185 -3.90 -10.01 14.89
CA TYR A 185 -4.67 -9.82 13.68
C TYR A 185 -5.93 -9.04 14.03
N HIS A 186 -6.13 -7.90 13.38
CA HIS A 186 -7.19 -6.94 13.66
C HIS A 186 -8.04 -6.75 12.41
N LEU A 187 -9.31 -7.16 12.49
CA LEU A 187 -10.31 -6.78 11.50
C LEU A 187 -10.67 -5.30 11.66
N ILE A 188 -10.55 -4.55 10.58
CA ILE A 188 -11.14 -3.22 10.40
C ILE A 188 -12.31 -3.37 9.41
N PRO A 189 -13.57 -3.49 9.90
CA PRO A 189 -14.73 -3.82 9.06
C PRO A 189 -15.26 -2.58 8.33
N LYS A 190 -14.39 -1.91 7.58
CA LYS A 190 -14.66 -0.64 6.89
C LYS A 190 -13.94 -0.63 5.54
N GLY A 191 -14.52 0.08 4.56
CA GLY A 191 -13.82 0.39 3.33
C GLY A 191 -12.81 1.52 3.53
N VAL A 192 -11.95 1.75 2.55
CA VAL A 192 -10.97 2.83 2.57
C VAL A 192 -11.19 3.81 1.42
N SER A 193 -10.96 5.10 1.69
CA SER A 193 -11.06 6.20 0.73
C SER A 193 -10.05 7.30 1.08
N ASP A 194 -10.12 8.40 0.33
CA ASP A 194 -9.53 9.71 0.60
C ASP A 194 -10.34 10.58 1.57
N GLU A 195 -11.51 10.13 2.02
CA GLU A 195 -12.39 10.86 2.96
C GLU A 195 -13.18 9.89 3.85
N GLU A 196 -13.62 10.36 5.01
CA GLU A 196 -14.56 9.62 5.87
C GLU A 196 -15.99 9.84 5.37
N SER A 197 -16.70 8.76 5.08
CA SER A 197 -18.07 8.83 4.57
C SER A 197 -18.79 7.49 4.73
N VAL A 198 -20.00 7.40 4.17
CA VAL A 198 -20.72 6.14 3.93
C VAL A 198 -20.94 6.01 2.44
N LEU A 199 -20.43 4.92 1.85
CA LEU A 199 -20.56 4.64 0.42
C LEU A 199 -21.44 3.42 0.18
N LYS A 200 -22.16 3.42 -0.95
CA LYS A 200 -22.88 2.24 -1.43
C LYS A 200 -21.91 1.28 -2.09
N PHE A 201 -21.82 0.07 -1.56
CA PHE A 201 -21.07 -1.02 -2.16
C PHE A 201 -22.04 -2.03 -2.78
N TYR A 202 -21.56 -2.71 -3.82
CA TYR A 202 -22.36 -3.59 -4.65
C TYR A 202 -21.76 -5.00 -4.64
N ARG A 203 -22.57 -5.99 -4.29
CA ARG A 203 -22.25 -7.40 -4.44
C ARG A 203 -22.37 -7.79 -5.90
N ARG A 204 -21.40 -8.55 -6.42
CA ARG A 204 -21.47 -9.12 -7.77
C ARG A 204 -22.14 -10.48 -7.84
N GLY A 205 -22.44 -11.10 -6.69
CA GLY A 205 -23.08 -12.42 -6.62
C GLY A 205 -22.16 -13.58 -7.01
N ASP A 206 -20.86 -13.33 -7.17
CA ASP A 206 -19.85 -14.34 -7.50
C ASP A 206 -19.45 -15.15 -6.25
N VAL A 207 -20.39 -15.91 -5.67
CA VAL A 207 -20.17 -16.72 -4.46
C VAL A 207 -19.03 -17.74 -4.67
N ASP A 208 -18.95 -18.33 -5.87
CA ASP A 208 -17.88 -19.28 -6.25
C ASP A 208 -16.49 -18.62 -6.35
N LYS A 209 -16.42 -17.30 -6.29
CA LYS A 209 -15.17 -16.52 -6.25
C LYS A 209 -15.07 -15.72 -4.96
N GLU A 210 -15.72 -16.18 -3.89
CA GLU A 210 -15.64 -15.53 -2.58
C GLU A 210 -16.10 -14.07 -2.63
N GLU A 211 -17.16 -13.79 -3.41
CA GLU A 211 -17.72 -12.45 -3.60
C GLU A 211 -16.73 -11.39 -4.13
N TRP A 212 -15.76 -11.81 -4.95
CA TRP A 212 -14.85 -10.92 -5.69
C TRP A 212 -15.58 -9.75 -6.37
N GLY A 213 -14.92 -8.57 -6.37
CA GLY A 213 -15.48 -7.36 -6.94
C GLY A 213 -16.52 -6.64 -6.06
N PHE A 214 -16.67 -7.00 -4.77
CA PHE A 214 -17.44 -6.24 -3.79
C PHE A 214 -16.83 -4.83 -3.63
N SER A 215 -17.47 -3.85 -4.24
CA SER A 215 -16.86 -2.52 -4.44
C SER A 215 -17.91 -1.42 -4.49
N PHE A 216 -17.46 -0.16 -4.41
CA PHE A 216 -18.31 1.02 -4.62
C PHE A 216 -18.78 1.19 -6.07
N ILE A 217 -18.27 0.38 -6.98
CA ILE A 217 -18.60 0.43 -8.40
C ILE A 217 -19.89 -0.37 -8.63
N PRO A 218 -20.97 0.26 -9.11
CA PRO A 218 -22.17 -0.49 -9.48
C PRO A 218 -21.86 -1.53 -10.58
N PRO A 219 -22.60 -2.64 -10.67
CA PRO A 219 -22.48 -3.58 -11.78
C PRO A 219 -22.90 -2.92 -13.10
N PRO A 220 -22.38 -3.37 -14.27
CA PRO A 220 -22.82 -2.85 -15.56
C PRO A 220 -24.35 -2.94 -15.66
N SER A 221 -25.03 -1.86 -16.06
CA SER A 221 -26.44 -1.96 -16.41
C SER A 221 -26.55 -2.99 -17.53
N PRO A 222 -27.44 -4.01 -17.44
CA PRO A 222 -27.58 -4.98 -18.49
C PRO A 222 -27.93 -4.23 -19.77
N LYS A 223 -26.99 -4.19 -20.71
CA LYS A 223 -27.29 -3.78 -22.08
C LYS A 223 -28.28 -4.82 -22.57
N GLY A 224 -29.55 -4.43 -22.68
CA GLY A 224 -30.60 -5.28 -23.21
C GLY A 224 -30.13 -5.86 -24.53
N ASN A 225 -29.81 -7.15 -24.50
CA ASN A 225 -29.66 -8.10 -25.60
C ASN A 225 -29.42 -9.44 -24.90
N GLY A 226 -30.51 -9.96 -24.32
CA GLY A 226 -30.47 -11.17 -23.52
C GLY A 226 -30.03 -12.38 -24.33
N ILE A 227 -29.23 -13.23 -23.69
CA ILE A 227 -29.26 -14.69 -23.85
C ILE A 227 -28.87 -15.31 -22.49
N ASP A 228 -29.61 -14.99 -21.42
CA ASP A 228 -29.77 -15.83 -20.20
C ASP A 228 -30.69 -15.16 -19.15
N GLY A 229 -31.97 -15.01 -19.48
CA GLY A 229 -33.06 -15.40 -18.57
C GLY A 229 -33.20 -14.82 -17.15
N SER A 230 -32.44 -13.82 -16.68
CA SER A 230 -32.76 -13.09 -15.45
C SER A 230 -33.36 -11.73 -15.78
N SER A 231 -34.69 -11.72 -15.75
CA SER A 231 -35.57 -10.58 -15.96
C SER A 231 -35.37 -9.47 -14.91
N ASN A 232 -35.38 -8.23 -15.40
CA ASN A 232 -35.39 -6.93 -14.71
C ASN A 232 -34.02 -6.41 -14.28
N GLY A 233 -33.46 -5.53 -15.12
CA GLY A 233 -32.19 -4.82 -14.92
C GLY A 233 -32.19 -3.78 -13.79
N ALA A 234 -32.86 -4.06 -12.69
CA ALA A 234 -32.64 -3.40 -11.42
C ALA A 234 -31.45 -4.07 -10.73
N VAL A 235 -30.53 -3.27 -10.17
CA VAL A 235 -29.61 -3.79 -9.16
C VAL A 235 -30.48 -4.35 -8.05
N ASP A 236 -30.31 -5.63 -7.72
CA ASP A 236 -31.01 -6.26 -6.60
C ASP A 236 -30.78 -5.39 -5.35
N PRO A 237 -31.82 -4.84 -4.70
CA PRO A 237 -31.65 -4.03 -3.50
C PRO A 237 -30.82 -4.73 -2.43
N ASP A 238 -30.90 -6.07 -2.35
CA ASP A 238 -30.15 -6.89 -1.39
C ASP A 238 -28.66 -7.06 -1.79
N SER A 239 -28.29 -6.63 -3.00
CA SER A 239 -26.91 -6.53 -3.46
C SER A 239 -26.25 -5.20 -3.14
N VAL A 240 -26.99 -4.21 -2.61
CA VAL A 240 -26.44 -2.89 -2.24
C VAL A 240 -26.31 -2.79 -0.73
N VAL A 241 -25.11 -2.48 -0.25
CA VAL A 241 -24.82 -2.34 1.18
C VAL A 241 -24.21 -0.98 1.44
N ASP A 242 -24.75 -0.23 2.40
CA ASP A 242 -24.12 1.01 2.87
C ASP A 242 -22.94 0.65 3.77
N ILE A 243 -21.73 1.03 3.34
CA ILE A 243 -20.46 0.69 4.00
C ILE A 243 -19.82 1.96 4.53
N PRO A 244 -19.47 2.02 5.83
CA PRO A 244 -18.63 3.08 6.34
C PRO A 244 -17.24 2.98 5.71
N VAL A 245 -16.75 4.09 5.17
CA VAL A 245 -15.40 4.23 4.66
C VAL A 245 -14.61 5.21 5.48
N ILE A 246 -13.32 4.95 5.63
CA ILE A 246 -12.40 5.82 6.35
C ILE A 246 -11.41 6.47 5.40
N ARG A 247 -10.95 7.67 5.76
CA ARG A 247 -9.75 8.23 5.16
C ARG A 247 -8.53 7.46 5.63
N LEU A 248 -7.92 6.65 4.75
CA LEU A 248 -6.85 5.73 5.16
C LEU A 248 -5.60 6.47 5.66
N ALA A 249 -5.24 7.60 5.04
CA ALA A 249 -4.10 8.40 5.47
C ALA A 249 -4.23 8.84 6.94
N ARG A 250 -5.39 9.38 7.31
CA ARG A 250 -5.69 9.79 8.69
C ARG A 250 -5.65 8.63 9.65
N TRP A 251 -6.24 7.48 9.29
CA TRP A 251 -6.22 6.30 10.14
C TRP A 251 -4.77 5.83 10.42
N ILE A 252 -3.89 5.86 9.42
CA ILE A 252 -2.47 5.51 9.59
C ILE A 252 -1.78 6.51 10.52
N GLU A 253 -2.04 7.81 10.40
CA GLU A 253 -1.49 8.84 11.29
C GLU A 253 -1.94 8.61 12.74
N ASP A 254 -3.23 8.35 12.93
CA ASP A 254 -3.85 8.18 14.24
C ASP A 254 -3.39 6.88 14.93
N HIS A 255 -3.20 5.79 14.18
CA HIS A 255 -3.02 4.46 14.77
C HIS A 255 -1.66 3.81 14.54
N ILE A 256 -0.86 4.27 13.56
CA ILE A 256 0.43 3.63 13.19
C ILE A 256 1.61 4.59 13.35
N GLU A 257 1.48 5.84 12.89
CA GLU A 257 2.55 6.84 12.97
C GLU A 257 2.83 7.18 14.45
N GLY A 258 4.11 7.15 14.84
CA GLY A 258 4.51 7.37 16.23
C GLY A 258 4.06 6.30 17.22
N ARG A 259 3.73 5.08 16.75
CA ARG A 259 3.48 3.93 17.65
C ARG A 259 4.69 3.62 18.51
N LEU A 260 4.45 3.09 19.71
CA LEU A 260 5.51 2.49 20.53
C LEU A 260 5.74 1.05 20.05
N PRO A 261 6.96 0.67 19.60
CA PRO A 261 7.25 -0.72 19.25
C PRO A 261 7.15 -1.66 20.45
N ALA A 262 7.12 -2.97 20.21
CA ALA A 262 7.20 -3.97 21.28
C ALA A 262 8.49 -3.82 22.09
N ASP A 263 8.41 -3.96 23.42
CA ASP A 263 9.60 -4.02 24.28
C ASP A 263 10.47 -5.26 23.99
N ARG A 264 9.84 -6.30 23.44
CA ARG A 264 10.48 -7.56 23.09
C ARG A 264 10.20 -7.92 21.64
N VAL A 265 11.28 -8.20 20.92
CA VAL A 265 11.27 -8.79 19.58
C VAL A 265 11.66 -10.26 19.70
N TYR A 266 10.90 -11.17 19.10
CA TYR A 266 11.08 -12.62 19.22
C TYR A 266 11.89 -13.22 18.07
N GLY A 267 11.78 -12.66 16.87
CA GLY A 267 12.51 -13.04 15.68
C GLY A 267 13.92 -12.47 15.62
N THR A 268 14.68 -12.90 14.61
CA THR A 268 16.02 -12.43 14.28
C THR A 268 16.00 -11.73 12.92
N TYR A 269 16.10 -10.41 12.94
CA TYR A 269 16.04 -9.60 11.72
C TYR A 269 17.40 -8.98 11.41
N HIS A 270 17.75 -8.86 10.12
CA HIS A 270 19.00 -8.25 9.67
C HIS A 270 19.13 -6.78 10.08
N ASP A 271 17.99 -6.11 10.29
CA ASP A 271 17.85 -4.73 10.80
C ASP A 271 16.81 -4.72 11.94
N ALA A 272 17.02 -5.55 12.97
CA ALA A 272 16.08 -5.72 14.09
C ALA A 272 15.78 -4.43 14.87
N SER A 273 16.56 -3.37 14.66
CA SER A 273 16.32 -2.05 15.26
C SER A 273 15.21 -1.25 14.58
N THR A 274 14.82 -1.58 13.35
CA THR A 274 13.95 -0.69 12.56
C THR A 274 12.58 -1.32 12.30
N PRO A 275 11.56 -0.97 13.11
CA PRO A 275 10.15 -1.22 12.82
C PRO A 275 9.77 -0.88 11.37
N LYS A 276 8.95 -1.71 10.74
CA LYS A 276 8.54 -1.55 9.33
C LYS A 276 7.04 -1.55 9.20
N VAL A 277 6.53 -0.82 8.20
CA VAL A 277 5.12 -0.81 7.80
C VAL A 277 5.03 -1.17 6.33
N VAL A 278 4.47 -2.34 6.05
CA VAL A 278 4.23 -2.83 4.70
C VAL A 278 2.73 -2.86 4.45
N MET A 279 2.29 -2.55 3.24
CA MET A 279 0.88 -2.52 2.88
C MET A 279 0.62 -3.29 1.58
N LYS A 280 -0.40 -4.14 1.57
CA LYS A 280 -1.10 -4.57 0.35
C LYS A 280 -2.25 -3.59 0.10
N MET A 281 -2.44 -3.15 -1.14
CA MET A 281 -3.60 -2.36 -1.56
C MET A 281 -4.27 -3.00 -2.77
N ASP A 282 -5.50 -3.45 -2.57
CA ASP A 282 -6.33 -4.12 -3.57
C ASP A 282 -7.79 -3.79 -3.24
N VAL A 283 -8.21 -2.59 -3.64
CA VAL A 283 -9.44 -1.94 -3.16
C VAL A 283 -10.41 -1.66 -4.29
N GLU A 284 -10.34 -2.49 -5.33
CA GLU A 284 -11.36 -2.60 -6.38
C GLU A 284 -11.72 -1.24 -6.98
N GLY A 285 -10.72 -0.46 -7.39
CA GLY A 285 -10.86 0.84 -8.04
C GLY A 285 -10.68 2.05 -7.13
N MET A 286 -10.75 1.87 -5.81
CA MET A 286 -10.49 2.97 -4.87
C MET A 286 -9.01 3.40 -4.83
N GLU A 287 -8.11 2.73 -5.53
CA GLU A 287 -6.68 3.08 -5.59
C GLU A 287 -6.49 4.52 -6.11
N TYR A 288 -7.35 4.97 -7.02
CA TYR A 288 -7.30 6.32 -7.59
C TYR A 288 -7.70 7.43 -6.61
N ARG A 289 -8.35 7.08 -5.49
CA ARG A 289 -8.61 8.00 -4.37
C ARG A 289 -7.56 7.84 -3.28
N VAL A 290 -7.34 6.60 -2.85
CA VAL A 290 -6.50 6.27 -1.71
C VAL A 290 -5.03 6.58 -1.97
N PHE A 291 -4.48 6.16 -3.12
CA PHE A 291 -3.05 6.32 -3.38
C PHE A 291 -2.62 7.80 -3.49
N PRO A 292 -3.34 8.68 -4.22
CA PRO A 292 -3.04 10.11 -4.22
C PRO A 292 -3.12 10.75 -2.83
N ASP A 293 -4.15 10.43 -2.03
CA ASP A 293 -4.27 10.98 -0.66
C ASP A 293 -3.10 10.56 0.23
N LEU A 294 -2.66 9.29 0.16
CA LEU A 294 -1.48 8.82 0.89
C LEU A 294 -0.20 9.55 0.48
N LEU A 295 -0.05 9.88 -0.81
CA LEU A 295 1.11 10.62 -1.32
C LEU A 295 1.05 12.09 -0.91
N TYR A 296 -0.10 12.76 -1.06
CA TYR A 296 -0.26 14.18 -0.77
C TYR A 296 -0.26 14.50 0.73
N SER A 297 -0.85 13.65 1.57
CA SER A 297 -0.73 13.75 3.04
C SER A 297 0.71 13.52 3.53
N GLY A 298 1.57 12.93 2.69
CA GLY A 298 2.93 12.54 3.03
C GLY A 298 3.04 11.25 3.84
N VAL A 299 1.92 10.62 4.22
CA VAL A 299 1.87 9.35 4.97
C VAL A 299 2.63 8.24 4.24
N LEU A 300 2.50 8.17 2.91
CA LEU A 300 3.26 7.23 2.09
C LEU A 300 4.78 7.38 2.28
N CYS A 301 5.27 8.61 2.44
CA CYS A 301 6.69 8.90 2.51
C CYS A 301 7.25 8.85 3.93
N ARG A 302 6.46 9.20 4.95
CA ARG A 302 6.87 9.20 6.36
C ARG A 302 6.69 7.85 7.03
N THR A 303 5.59 7.14 6.71
CA THR A 303 5.11 6.01 7.52
C THR A 303 5.24 4.66 6.80
N LEU A 304 4.92 4.58 5.51
CA LEU A 304 4.94 3.31 4.75
C LEU A 304 6.32 3.00 4.16
N ASP A 305 6.88 1.82 4.45
CA ASP A 305 8.15 1.34 3.86
C ASP A 305 7.93 0.71 2.48
N LYS A 306 6.79 0.02 2.32
CA LYS A 306 6.44 -0.64 1.06
C LYS A 306 4.94 -0.68 0.86
N VAL A 307 4.51 -0.40 -0.36
CA VAL A 307 3.15 -0.68 -0.84
C VAL A 307 3.27 -1.62 -2.04
N PHE A 308 2.45 -2.65 -2.05
CA PHE A 308 2.28 -3.53 -3.21
C PHE A 308 0.79 -3.81 -3.43
N GLY A 309 0.41 -4.19 -4.64
CA GLY A 309 -0.98 -4.48 -4.95
C GLY A 309 -1.30 -4.31 -6.43
N GLU A 310 -2.59 -4.31 -6.75
CA GLU A 310 -3.13 -4.14 -8.09
C GLU A 310 -3.77 -2.76 -8.26
N VAL A 311 -3.65 -2.18 -9.44
CA VAL A 311 -4.41 -0.98 -9.83
C VAL A 311 -5.52 -1.40 -10.78
N HIS A 312 -6.76 -1.33 -10.32
CA HIS A 312 -7.95 -1.76 -11.06
C HIS A 312 -8.35 -0.77 -12.17
N ARG A 313 -7.52 -0.63 -13.21
CA ARG A 313 -7.70 0.38 -14.26
C ARG A 313 -9.00 0.24 -15.03
N ARG A 314 -9.55 -0.98 -15.12
CA ARG A 314 -10.76 -1.29 -15.91
C ARG A 314 -12.05 -1.20 -15.11
N ASP A 315 -11.95 -1.25 -13.78
CA ASP A 315 -13.13 -1.34 -12.91
C ASP A 315 -13.59 0.04 -12.45
N VAL A 316 -12.72 1.05 -12.46
CA VAL A 316 -13.10 2.42 -12.09
C VAL A 316 -14.15 2.97 -13.05
N ARG A 317 -15.25 3.45 -12.47
CA ARG A 317 -16.24 4.25 -13.18
C ARG A 317 -15.90 5.72 -13.10
N PHE A 318 -15.86 6.35 -14.27
CA PHE A 318 -15.70 7.79 -14.42
C PHE A 318 -17.05 8.45 -14.77
N PRO A 319 -17.29 9.71 -14.36
CA PRO A 319 -16.35 10.59 -13.65
C PRO A 319 -16.13 10.17 -12.20
N LEU A 320 -14.89 10.32 -11.72
CA LEU A 320 -14.49 10.08 -10.34
C LEU A 320 -14.06 11.40 -9.69
N THR A 321 -14.84 11.86 -8.72
CA THR A 321 -14.50 13.04 -7.89
C THR A 321 -13.53 12.62 -6.79
N LEU A 322 -12.48 13.39 -6.56
CA LEU A 322 -11.54 13.24 -5.45
C LEU A 322 -11.93 14.17 -4.29
N ALA A 323 -11.45 13.89 -3.07
CA ALA A 323 -11.77 14.70 -1.88
C ALA A 323 -11.35 16.18 -1.98
N ASN A 324 -10.36 16.50 -2.82
CA ASN A 324 -9.93 17.89 -3.08
C ASN A 324 -10.85 18.64 -4.06
N GLY A 325 -11.91 18.00 -4.58
CA GLY A 325 -12.84 18.57 -5.55
C GLY A 325 -12.44 18.35 -7.01
N ASP A 326 -11.26 17.82 -7.30
CA ASP A 326 -10.87 17.46 -8.66
C ASP A 326 -11.73 16.33 -9.20
N VAL A 327 -11.98 16.34 -10.51
CA VAL A 327 -12.80 15.32 -11.17
C VAL A 327 -12.00 14.70 -12.30
N LEU A 328 -11.74 13.39 -12.19
CA LEU A 328 -11.23 12.57 -13.28
C LEU A 328 -12.40 12.20 -14.18
N ARG A 329 -12.41 12.64 -15.43
CA ARG A 329 -13.56 12.50 -16.34
C ARG A 329 -13.58 11.18 -17.09
N ASN A 330 -12.42 10.53 -17.23
CA ASN A 330 -12.25 9.31 -17.99
C ASN A 330 -10.98 8.56 -17.53
N ASP A 331 -10.82 7.36 -18.08
CA ASP A 331 -9.70 6.45 -17.86
C ASP A 331 -8.34 7.04 -18.29
N VAL A 332 -8.34 7.89 -19.32
CA VAL A 332 -7.14 8.61 -19.76
C VAL A 332 -6.67 9.58 -18.67
N GLU A 333 -7.57 10.39 -18.12
CA GLU A 333 -7.25 11.30 -17.01
C GLU A 333 -6.80 10.53 -15.76
N GLY A 334 -7.47 9.43 -15.41
CA GLY A 334 -7.04 8.54 -14.32
C GLY A 334 -5.63 7.98 -14.55
N SER A 335 -5.35 7.50 -15.76
CA SER A 335 -4.02 6.99 -16.15
C SER A 335 -2.94 8.08 -16.10
N ILE A 336 -3.27 9.30 -16.51
CA ILE A 336 -2.35 10.45 -16.42
C ILE A 336 -2.04 10.76 -14.96
N LEU A 337 -3.06 10.80 -14.09
CA LEU A 337 -2.87 11.01 -12.66
C LEU A 337 -1.95 9.94 -12.07
N TRP A 338 -2.29 8.66 -12.26
CA TRP A 338 -1.52 7.54 -11.73
C TRP A 338 -0.06 7.58 -12.16
N ASN A 339 0.19 7.74 -13.47
CA ASN A 339 1.55 7.80 -14.01
C ASN A 339 2.33 9.02 -13.49
N SER A 340 1.67 10.15 -13.30
CA SER A 340 2.29 11.35 -12.75
C SER A 340 2.70 11.13 -11.29
N MET A 341 1.83 10.52 -10.48
CA MET A 341 2.14 10.18 -9.09
C MET A 341 3.29 9.18 -8.98
N MET A 342 3.33 8.15 -9.84
CA MET A 342 4.45 7.21 -9.89
C MET A 342 5.77 7.88 -10.25
N ARG A 343 5.76 8.86 -11.17
CA ARG A 343 6.95 9.64 -11.53
C ARG A 343 7.42 10.50 -10.35
N LEU A 344 6.50 11.18 -9.66
CA LEU A 344 6.81 11.97 -8.47
C LEU A 344 7.42 11.09 -7.37
N LEU A 345 6.82 9.93 -7.11
CA LEU A 345 7.33 8.98 -6.11
C LEU A 345 8.74 8.50 -6.46
N LYS A 346 9.00 8.15 -7.73
CA LYS A 346 10.31 7.69 -8.19
C LYS A 346 11.36 8.81 -8.18
N ALA A 347 10.97 10.04 -8.46
CA ALA A 347 11.84 11.20 -8.47
C ALA A 347 12.17 11.72 -7.06
N ASN A 348 11.45 11.29 -6.03
CA ASN A 348 11.65 11.72 -4.66
C ASN A 348 12.54 10.73 -3.88
N PRO A 349 13.86 11.00 -3.73
CA PRO A 349 14.77 10.09 -3.03
C PRO A 349 14.53 10.06 -1.51
N THR A 350 13.92 11.09 -0.91
CA THR A 350 13.68 11.15 0.54
C THR A 350 12.40 10.45 0.95
N CYS A 351 11.48 10.24 0.02
CA CYS A 351 10.30 9.41 0.26
C CYS A 351 10.75 7.97 0.47
N LYS A 352 10.43 7.37 1.63
CA LYS A 352 10.79 5.97 1.90
C LYS A 352 9.84 4.98 1.18
N GLY A 353 8.56 5.35 1.06
CA GLY A 353 7.53 4.53 0.45
C GLY A 353 7.82 4.20 -1.02
N ARG A 354 7.49 2.99 -1.42
CA ARG A 354 7.64 2.50 -2.80
C ARG A 354 6.40 1.70 -3.19
N TRP A 355 5.83 2.00 -4.36
CA TRP A 355 4.81 1.15 -4.98
C TRP A 355 5.47 -0.05 -5.68
N LEU A 356 4.74 -1.16 -5.79
CA LEU A 356 5.05 -2.29 -6.65
C LEU A 356 3.73 -2.89 -7.13
N GLU A 357 3.50 -2.84 -8.43
CA GLU A 357 2.42 -3.61 -9.05
C GLU A 357 2.72 -5.10 -8.84
N SER A 358 1.91 -5.76 -8.04
CA SER A 358 2.05 -7.16 -7.72
C SER A 358 0.80 -7.64 -7.04
N ASP A 359 0.18 -8.64 -7.64
CA ASP A 359 -0.96 -9.32 -7.09
C ASP A 359 -0.66 -10.82 -6.97
N ASP A 360 -0.85 -11.39 -5.77
CA ASP A 360 -0.51 -12.79 -5.46
C ASP A 360 -1.75 -13.51 -4.95
N GLU A 361 -2.66 -13.82 -5.88
CA GLU A 361 -3.92 -14.53 -5.63
C GLU A 361 -3.76 -16.05 -5.77
N SER A 362 -2.57 -16.58 -5.46
CA SER A 362 -2.25 -18.00 -5.59
C SER A 362 -3.15 -18.93 -4.75
N TYR A 363 -3.93 -18.39 -3.82
CA TYR A 363 -4.80 -19.10 -2.88
C TYR A 363 -6.18 -18.43 -2.73
N LEU A 364 -6.89 -18.26 -3.85
CA LEU A 364 -8.26 -17.74 -3.93
C LEU A 364 -9.16 -18.12 -2.72
N HIS A 365 -9.30 -19.43 -2.45
CA HIS A 365 -10.20 -19.95 -1.42
C HIS A 365 -9.57 -20.11 -0.03
N ASP A 366 -8.32 -19.65 0.16
CA ASP A 366 -7.42 -19.99 1.27
C ASP A 366 -7.07 -21.49 1.33
N GLY A 367 -8.07 -22.35 1.53
CA GLY A 367 -7.98 -23.81 1.54
C GLY A 367 -7.23 -24.41 2.74
N GLN A 368 -6.73 -23.59 3.67
CA GLN A 368 -5.92 -24.04 4.80
C GLN A 368 -6.69 -23.98 6.12
N PRO A 369 -6.57 -25.00 7.00
CA PRO A 369 -7.18 -24.95 8.31
C PRO A 369 -6.55 -23.85 9.17
N LEU A 370 -7.34 -23.25 10.05
CA LEU A 370 -6.85 -22.35 11.08
C LEU A 370 -5.99 -23.12 12.11
N PRO A 371 -5.02 -22.46 12.77
CA PRO A 371 -4.30 -23.11 13.86
C PRO A 371 -5.26 -23.52 14.98
N GLY A 372 -5.25 -24.80 15.36
CA GLY A 372 -5.98 -25.30 16.53
C GLY A 372 -5.13 -25.21 17.80
N ARG A 373 -5.73 -25.41 18.99
CA ARG A 373 -4.98 -25.45 20.27
C ARG A 373 -3.80 -26.44 20.26
N ASP A 374 -3.89 -27.52 19.48
CA ASP A 374 -2.81 -28.52 19.34
C ASP A 374 -1.59 -28.05 18.52
N SER A 375 -1.72 -26.96 17.75
CA SER A 375 -0.62 -26.38 16.97
C SER A 375 0.43 -25.64 17.82
N LEU A 376 0.17 -25.50 19.12
CA LEU A 376 1.10 -24.93 20.12
C LEU A 376 2.20 -25.91 20.60
N ARG A 377 2.21 -27.16 20.12
CA ARG A 377 3.32 -28.08 20.45
C ARG A 377 4.59 -27.58 19.77
N PRO A 378 5.69 -27.35 20.50
CA PRO A 378 6.97 -27.05 19.87
C PRO A 378 7.28 -28.14 18.85
N ARG A 379 7.60 -27.76 17.60
CA ARG A 379 8.23 -28.68 16.66
C ARG A 379 9.53 -29.13 17.34
N ARG A 380 9.57 -30.40 17.78
CA ARG A 380 10.72 -31.02 18.44
C ARG A 380 11.89 -31.15 17.49
#